data_AF-A0A9D9AKJ4-F1
#
_entry.id   AF-A0A9D9AKJ4-F1
#
_cell.length_a   1.000
_cell.length_b   1.000
_cell.length_c   1.000
_cell.angle_alpha   90.00
_cell.angle_beta   90.00
_cell.angle_gamma   90.00
#
_symmetry.space_group_name_H-M   'P 1'
#
loop_
_entity.id
_entity.type
_entity.pdbx_description
1 polymer ?
#
loop_
_entity_poly.entity_id
_entity_poly.type
_entity_poly.pdbx_seq_one_letter_code
_entity_poly.pdbx_strand_id
1 'polypeptide(L)' 'MLKQIWDQCVSVVAVWGVGVFALMFNYGRLGVDPLDLPLIIFGSLGVLTAGSVAVSLARQFMSKNRAS' A
#
# COMPACT_ATOMS: atom_id res chain seq x y z
N MET A 1 -16.91 10.46 -6.83
CA MET A 1 -15.60 9.95 -7.29
C MET A 1 -14.51 10.14 -6.23
N LEU A 2 -14.25 11.36 -5.75
CA LEU A 2 -13.20 11.62 -4.75
C LEU A 2 -13.40 10.83 -3.44
N LYS A 3 -14.63 10.77 -2.93
CA LYS A 3 -14.97 10.02 -1.71
C LYS A 3 -14.66 8.52 -1.81
N GLN A 4 -14.93 7.92 -2.98
CA GLN A 4 -14.67 6.50 -3.20
C GLN A 4 -13.16 6.19 -3.29
N ILE A 5 -12.37 7.09 -3.89
CA ILE A 5 -10.89 6.98 -3.91
C ILE A 5 -10.34 7.15 -2.49
N TRP A 6 -10.87 8.11 -1.74
CA TRP A 6 -10.51 8.34 -0.35
C TRP A 6 -10.79 7.12 0.53
N ASP A 7 -11.98 6.53 0.42
CA ASP A 7 -12.36 5.33 1.19
C ASP A 7 -11.43 4.14 0.85
N GLN A 8 -11.04 3.99 -0.42
CA GLN A 8 -10.07 2.96 -0.84
C GLN A 8 -8.67 3.22 -0.26
N CYS A 9 -8.19 4.46 -0.29
CA CYS A 9 -6.90 4.83 0.30
C CYS A 9 -6.91 4.59 1.82
N VAL A 10 -7.96 5.03 2.52
CA VAL A 10 -8.11 4.81 3.97
C VAL A 10 -8.15 3.32 4.29
N SER A 11 -8.87 2.52 3.50
CA SER A 11 -8.91 1.06 3.69
C SER A 11 -7.54 0.41 3.49
N VAL A 12 -6.79 0.80 2.46
CA VAL A 12 -5.45 0.26 2.17
C VAL A 12 -4.47 0.66 3.28
N VAL A 13 -4.49 1.92 3.71
CA VAL A 13 -3.66 2.40 4.81
C VAL A 13 -4.04 1.75 6.14
N ALA A 14 -5.32 1.48 6.38
CA ALA A 14 -5.77 0.76 7.57
C ALA A 14 -5.22 -0.68 7.61
N VAL A 15 -5.32 -1.42 6.50
CA VAL A 15 -4.76 -2.78 6.39
C VAL A 15 -3.24 -2.75 6.56
N TRP A 16 -2.56 -1.81 5.91
CA TRP A 16 -1.12 -1.62 6.06
C TRP A 16 -0.73 -1.31 7.51
N GLY A 17 -1.46 -0.41 8.16
CA GLY A 17 -1.22 -0.02 9.55
C GLY A 17 -1.35 -1.18 10.53
N VAL A 18 -2.33 -2.08 10.33
CA VAL A 18 -2.46 -3.32 11.12
C VAL A 18 -1.24 -4.23 10.91
N GLY A 19 -0.77 -4.37 9.66
CA GLY A 19 0.43 -5.15 9.34
C GLY A 19 1.70 -4.58 10.00
N VAL A 20 1.89 -3.27 9.93
CA VAL A 20 3.00 -2.57 10.58
C VAL A 20 2.94 -2.72 12.10
N PHE A 21 1.75 -2.59 12.68
CA PHE A 21 1.55 -2.80 14.11
C PHE A 21 1.93 -4.23 14.50
N ALA A 22 1.39 -5.24 13.81
CA ALA A 22 1.74 -6.63 14.08
C ALA A 22 3.25 -6.90 13.95
N LEU A 23 3.91 -6.30 12.96
CA LEU A 23 5.36 -6.38 12.77
C LEU A 23 6.12 -5.74 13.95
N MET A 24 5.72 -4.54 14.39
CA MET A 24 6.33 -3.84 15.53
C MET A 24 6.21 -4.61 16.86
N PHE A 25 5.18 -5.44 17.05
CA PHE A 25 5.06 -6.28 18.25
C PHE A 25 5.74 -7.65 18.12
N ASN A 26 6.00 -8.12 16.89
CA ASN A 26 6.53 -9.45 16.64
C ASN A 26 7.91 -9.49 15.98
N TYR A 27 8.53 -8.35 15.66
CA TYR A 27 9.81 -8.30 14.93
C TYR A 27 10.90 -9.17 15.57
N GLY A 28 11.00 -9.15 16.90
CA GLY A 28 11.95 -9.98 17.65
C GLY A 28 11.66 -11.48 17.57
N ARG A 29 10.39 -11.90 17.39
CA ARG A 29 10.02 -13.30 17.14
C ARG A 29 10.24 -13.71 15.69
N LEU A 30 10.16 -12.75 14.77
CA LEU A 30 10.37 -12.95 13.34
C LEU A 30 11.85 -12.90 12.95
N GLY A 31 12.75 -12.60 13.88
CA GLY A 31 14.18 -12.45 13.62
C GLY A 31 14.50 -11.25 12.72
N VAL A 32 13.63 -10.23 12.71
CA VAL A 32 13.82 -9.02 11.93
C VAL A 32 14.69 -8.05 12.72
N ASP A 33 15.78 -7.59 12.13
CA ASP A 33 16.64 -6.60 12.74
C ASP A 33 15.92 -5.25 12.88
N PRO A 34 16.02 -4.57 14.04
CA PRO A 34 15.39 -3.27 14.25
C PRO A 34 15.82 -2.19 13.25
N LEU A 35 17.01 -2.36 12.67
CA LEU A 35 17.57 -1.44 11.66
C LEU A 35 16.85 -1.56 10.31
N ASP A 36 16.30 -2.74 10.00
CA ASP A 36 15.59 -3.02 8.75
C ASP A 36 14.11 -2.70 8.84
N LEU A 37 13.58 -2.58 10.06
CA LEU A 37 12.18 -2.26 10.35
C LEU A 37 11.70 -0.97 9.67
N PRO A 38 12.43 0.16 9.71
CA PRO A 38 12.07 1.36 8.95
C PRO A 38 12.01 1.10 7.45
N LEU A 39 12.98 0.36 6.89
CA LEU A 39 13.03 0.05 5.46
C LEU A 39 11.82 -0.81 5.04
N ILE A 40 11.45 -1.80 5.84
CA ILE A 40 10.28 -2.67 5.58
C ILE A 40 8.98 -1.86 5.65
N ILE A 41 8.83 -1.00 6.66
CA ILE A 41 7.63 -0.17 6.85
C ILE A 41 7.50 0.86 5.73
N PHE A 42 8.51 1.69 5.52
CA PHE A 42 8.45 2.75 4.51
C PHE A 42 8.53 2.19 3.08
N GLY A 43 9.27 1.11 2.87
CA GLY A 43 9.36 0.42 1.58
C GLY A 43 8.01 -0.19 1.18
N SER A 44 7.33 -0.89 2.10
CA SER A 44 5.99 -1.44 1.82
C SER A 44 4.96 -0.35 1.54
N LEU A 45 5.03 0.79 2.22
CA LEU A 45 4.17 1.95 1.93
C LEU A 45 4.46 2.54 0.53
N GLY A 46 5.74 2.62 0.15
CA GLY A 46 6.16 3.07 -1.18
C GLY A 46 5.63 2.15 -2.29
N VAL A 47 5.68 0.83 -2.09
CA VAL A 47 5.12 -0.14 -3.04
C VAL A 47 3.60 0.01 -3.16
N LEU A 48 2.88 0.21 -2.05
CA LEU A 48 1.42 0.40 -2.07
C LEU A 48 1.01 1.68 -2.81
N THR A 49 1.74 2.78 -2.61
CA THR A 49 1.46 4.04 -3.29
C THR A 49 1.78 3.95 -4.78
N ALA A 50 2.94 3.41 -5.16
CA ALA A 50 3.31 3.19 -6.55
C ALA A 50 2.34 2.24 -7.28
N GLY A 51 1.96 1.14 -6.64
CA GLY A 51 0.97 0.20 -7.16
C GLY A 51 -0.39 0.85 -7.38
N SER A 52 -0.84 1.71 -6.46
CA SER A 52 -2.10 2.44 -6.58
C SER A 52 -2.12 3.39 -7.77
N VAL A 53 -1.00 4.08 -8.03
CA VAL A 53 -0.84 4.95 -9.20
C VAL A 53 -0.81 4.11 -10.48
N ALA A 54 -0.04 3.02 -10.51
CA ALA A 54 0.03 2.13 -11.67
C ALA A 54 -1.33 1.52 -12.03
N VAL A 55 -2.10 1.06 -11.04
CA VAL A 55 -3.47 0.55 -11.24
C VAL A 55 -4.40 1.64 -11.75
N SER A 56 -4.28 2.87 -11.22
CA SER A 56 -5.09 4.00 -11.68
C SER A 56 -4.80 4.34 -13.15
N LEU A 57 -3.53 4.36 -13.53
CA LEU A 57 -3.11 4.57 -14.92
C LEU A 57 -3.58 3.43 -15.82
N ALA A 58 -3.42 2.17 -15.40
CA ALA A 58 -3.88 1.00 -16.14
C ALA A 58 -5.40 1.04 -16.40
N ARG A 59 -6.20 1.47 -15.42
CA ARG A 59 -7.65 1.68 -15.59
C ARG A 59 -7.96 2.77 -16.62
N GLN A 60 -7.21 3.87 -16.64
CA GLN A 60 -7.40 4.92 -17.63
C GLN A 60 -7.06 4.44 -19.06
N PHE A 61 -5.96 3.67 -19.23
CA PHE A 61 -5.61 3.07 -20.52
C PHE A 61 -6.66 2.07 -21.00
N MET A 62 -7.13 1.18 -20.12
CA MET A 62 -8.21 0.22 -20.45
C MET A 62 -9.52 0.92 -20.80
N SER A 63 -9.88 1.99 -20.07
CA SER A 63 -11.07 2.80 -20.37
C SER A 63 -10.95 3.50 -21.72
N LYS A 64 -9.75 3.94 -22.10
CA LYS A 64 -9.49 4.59 -23.39
C LYS A 64 -9.55 3.59 -24.55
N ASN A 65 -9.02 2.38 -24.38
CA ASN A 65 -9.04 1.33 -25.41
C ASN A 65 -10.41 0.67 -25.62
N ARG A 66 -11.34 0.79 -24.66
CA ARG A 66 -12.69 0.21 -24.76
C ARG A 66 -13.70 1.11 -25.49
N ALA A 67 -13.33 2.36 -25.76
CA ALA A 67 -14.18 3.37 -26.42
C ALA A 67 -13.83 3.59 -27.90
N SER A 68 -12.89 2.82 -28.45
CA SER A 68 -12.51 2.78 -29.87
C SER A 68 -12.91 1.45 -30.49
#